data_AF-A5N3W9-F1
#
_entry.id   AF-A5N3W9-F1
#
_cell.length_a   1.000
_cell.length_b   1.000
_cell.length_c   1.000
_cell.angle_alpha   90.00
_cell.angle_beta   90.00
_cell.angle_gamma   90.00
#
_symmetry.space_group_name_H-M   'P 1'
#
loop_
_entity.id
_entity.type
_entity.pdbx_description
1 polymer ?
#
loop_
_entity_poly.entity_id
_entity_poly.type
_entity_poly.pdbx_seq_one_letter_code
_entity_poly.pdbx_strand_id
1 'polypeptide(L)'
;MKTTVISSFDDYVTYTENYKNNYYFRGQANCQWEIAPSLFRKKDCLPLECEKIQEEMKLSKLDVFSSIFKLQHYGFPTRICDLSISPLSSLFFTIEDNSQSNSDGVVYVFNKELAIPFSSKEVVLFSKVLLKNYPTIDALEDDIFSKNQIQEILSSNYIIQYDYHFSYTNQRAILQGGTGILFGFDCSNDVISPIGKKGLDAYIDEKIIIPRDIKREISDRLRKLGFIHDVLYQVFESTNTTKNFSLTKTKFDIHDKYEFRKILANYQISSINFDKEELIKRIAEIYKNLFLAYGANARIWLYIYLDENDLTEGNFICRTEWRQDCPYTIKWTKDYFTRRFSYINEQASEQEIIRKFSDLIHLIDPAFDDISHFVSNNIYSIEDLINKIQSYKKQVKMASFRSDDIPKGNCDIEKFSNAAYAYIKDVERLIDEMLLYTSRGEKEQFLKYWVEVLVKDCKKSKERLEKMEVKFETL
;
A
#
# COMPACT_ATOMS: atom_id res chain seq x y z
N MET A 1 29.23 -3.66 0.90
CA MET A 1 28.11 -3.36 1.80
C MET A 1 28.39 -2.05 2.53
N LYS A 2 27.60 -1.02 2.24
CA LYS A 2 27.69 0.30 2.86
C LYS A 2 27.05 0.26 4.26
N THR A 3 27.46 1.15 5.17
CA THR A 3 26.83 1.31 6.49
C THR A 3 26.55 2.77 6.75
N THR A 4 25.33 3.07 7.17
CA THR A 4 24.83 4.42 7.44
C THR A 4 24.18 4.45 8.80
N VAL A 5 24.35 5.52 9.56
CA VAL A 5 23.70 5.72 10.87
C VAL A 5 22.73 6.87 10.74
N ILE A 6 21.46 6.64 11.09
CA ILE A 6 20.46 7.72 11.08
C ILE A 6 20.45 8.50 12.39
N SER A 7 20.01 9.75 12.32
CA SER A 7 19.97 10.69 13.44
C SER A 7 18.55 10.96 13.96
N SER A 8 17.51 10.74 13.17
CA SER A 8 16.11 10.98 13.56
C SER A 8 15.13 10.18 12.70
N PHE A 9 13.84 10.24 13.04
CA PHE A 9 12.78 9.68 12.18
C PHE A 9 12.74 10.34 10.79
N ASP A 10 12.83 11.66 10.72
CA ASP A 10 12.73 12.40 9.47
C ASP A 10 13.96 12.14 8.56
N ASP A 11 15.16 12.04 9.17
CA ASP A 11 16.38 11.62 8.48
C ASP A 11 16.23 10.24 7.83
N TYR A 12 15.66 9.26 8.55
CA TYR A 12 15.37 7.95 7.98
C TYR A 12 14.40 8.00 6.80
N VAL A 13 13.32 8.79 6.90
CA VAL A 13 12.33 8.93 5.83
C VAL A 13 12.97 9.54 4.58
N THR A 14 13.70 10.65 4.73
CA THR A 14 14.42 11.30 3.63
C THR A 14 15.49 10.37 3.04
N TYR A 15 16.22 9.65 3.88
CA TYR A 15 17.28 8.77 3.43
C TYR A 15 16.76 7.57 2.63
N THR A 16 15.67 6.95 3.11
CA THR A 16 15.08 5.76 2.49
C THR A 16 14.29 6.07 1.21
N GLU A 17 14.03 7.35 0.94
CA GLU A 17 13.38 7.81 -0.29
C GLU A 17 14.06 7.28 -1.56
N ASN A 18 15.39 7.30 -1.60
CA ASN A 18 16.18 6.82 -2.75
C ASN A 18 16.12 5.29 -2.95
N TYR A 19 15.62 4.54 -1.96
CA TYR A 19 15.51 3.08 -2.01
C TYR A 19 14.07 2.61 -2.25
N LYS A 20 13.10 3.52 -2.16
CA LYS A 20 11.70 3.21 -2.50
C LYS A 20 11.61 2.71 -3.95
N ASN A 21 10.56 1.93 -4.23
CA ASN A 21 10.34 1.19 -5.50
C ASN A 21 11.34 0.07 -5.82
N ASN A 22 12.64 0.25 -5.63
CA ASN A 22 13.67 -0.63 -6.18
C ASN A 22 14.29 -1.59 -5.17
N TYR A 23 13.99 -1.44 -3.87
CA TYR A 23 14.61 -2.24 -2.81
C TYR A 23 13.58 -2.88 -1.87
N TYR A 24 13.98 -3.99 -1.28
CA TYR A 24 13.34 -4.58 -0.10
C TYR A 24 14.13 -4.24 1.15
N PHE A 25 13.44 -4.31 2.29
CA PHE A 25 13.95 -3.91 3.59
C PHE A 25 13.74 -5.01 4.62
N ARG A 26 14.65 -5.08 5.60
CA ARG A 26 14.49 -5.95 6.77
C ARG A 26 14.96 -5.27 8.04
N GLY A 27 14.06 -5.09 8.99
CA GLY A 27 14.39 -4.60 10.32
C GLY A 27 14.83 -5.69 11.28
N GLN A 28 15.80 -5.38 12.14
CA GLN A 28 16.16 -6.20 13.30
C GLN A 28 16.46 -5.31 14.50
N ALA A 29 15.91 -5.68 15.66
CA ALA A 29 16.03 -4.88 16.86
C ALA A 29 17.45 -4.76 17.43
N ASN A 30 18.34 -5.67 17.02
CA ASN A 30 19.75 -5.66 17.40
C ASN A 30 20.64 -5.83 16.17
N CYS A 31 21.55 -4.88 15.95
CA CYS A 31 22.48 -4.86 14.82
C CYS A 31 23.56 -5.96 14.89
N GLN A 32 23.75 -6.59 16.05
CA GLN A 32 24.68 -7.70 16.24
C GLN A 32 24.10 -9.05 15.83
N TRP A 33 22.79 -9.14 15.56
CA TRP A 33 22.16 -10.39 15.14
C TRP A 33 22.44 -10.70 13.67
N GLU A 34 22.87 -11.94 13.43
CA GLU A 34 22.91 -12.50 12.08
C GLU A 34 21.50 -12.67 11.50
N ILE A 35 21.40 -12.52 10.18
CA ILE A 35 20.15 -12.79 9.47
C ILE A 35 20.07 -14.31 9.24
N ALA A 36 19.28 -14.98 10.08
CA ALA A 36 19.00 -16.41 9.95
C ALA A 36 17.50 -16.70 10.11
N PRO A 37 16.95 -17.68 9.38
CA PRO A 37 15.55 -18.06 9.51
C PRO A 37 15.28 -18.66 10.89
N SER A 38 14.01 -18.59 11.31
CA SER A 38 13.59 -19.08 12.63
C SER A 38 13.77 -20.59 12.77
N LEU A 39 13.61 -21.33 11.66
CA LEU A 39 13.85 -22.77 11.61
C LEU A 39 15.28 -23.16 11.96
N PHE A 40 16.29 -22.40 11.52
CA PHE A 40 17.70 -22.72 11.81
C PHE A 40 18.05 -22.51 13.28
N ARG A 41 17.31 -21.62 13.96
CA ARG A 41 17.46 -21.36 15.40
C ARG A 41 16.73 -22.40 16.25
N LYS A 42 15.63 -22.96 15.76
CA LYS A 42 14.81 -23.99 16.44
C LYS A 42 15.04 -25.35 15.80
N LYS A 43 16.18 -25.96 16.09
CA LYS A 43 16.63 -27.21 15.46
C LYS A 43 15.65 -28.38 15.61
N ASP A 44 14.88 -28.41 16.69
CA ASP A 44 13.86 -29.44 16.93
C ASP A 44 12.71 -29.40 15.91
N CYS A 45 12.51 -28.28 15.21
CA CYS A 45 11.50 -28.13 14.17
C CYS A 45 11.99 -28.57 12.78
N LEU A 46 13.30 -28.76 12.57
CA LEU A 46 13.87 -29.13 11.26
C LEU A 46 13.25 -30.43 10.69
N PRO A 47 13.09 -31.52 11.46
CA PRO A 47 12.51 -32.76 10.93
C PRO A 47 11.02 -32.64 10.57
N LEU A 48 10.32 -31.65 11.13
CA LEU A 48 8.88 -31.46 10.98
C LEU A 48 8.51 -30.57 9.79
N GLU A 49 9.48 -29.93 9.14
CA GLU A 49 9.22 -28.95 8.08
C GLU A 49 8.39 -29.53 6.94
N CYS A 50 8.79 -30.69 6.40
CA CYS A 50 8.09 -31.36 5.31
C CYS A 50 6.65 -31.75 5.71
N GLU A 51 6.47 -32.33 6.90
CA GLU A 51 5.15 -32.74 7.41
C GLU A 51 4.22 -31.53 7.56
N LYS A 52 4.71 -30.44 8.18
CA LYS A 52 3.91 -29.24 8.42
C LYS A 52 3.51 -28.52 7.14
N ILE A 53 4.41 -28.48 6.15
CA ILE A 53 4.10 -27.96 4.82
C ILE A 53 2.97 -28.79 4.18
N GLN A 54 3.08 -30.12 4.19
CA GLN A 54 2.05 -30.99 3.61
C GLN A 54 0.70 -30.86 4.33
N GLU A 55 0.70 -30.76 5.66
CA GLU A 55 -0.50 -30.51 6.48
C GLU A 55 -1.17 -29.20 6.08
N GLU A 56 -0.42 -28.09 6.06
CA GLU A 56 -0.98 -26.78 5.72
C GLU A 56 -1.48 -26.73 4.27
N MET A 57 -0.78 -27.35 3.32
CA MET A 57 -1.25 -27.46 1.93
C MET A 57 -2.59 -28.21 1.85
N LYS A 58 -2.77 -29.29 2.61
CA LYS A 58 -4.04 -30.02 2.66
C LYS A 58 -5.16 -29.18 3.27
N LEU A 59 -4.86 -28.42 4.33
CA LEU A 59 -5.83 -27.58 5.02
C LEU A 59 -6.27 -26.37 4.18
N SER A 60 -5.30 -25.68 3.59
CA SER A 60 -5.52 -24.40 2.89
C SER A 60 -5.73 -24.53 1.40
N LYS A 61 -5.37 -25.67 0.81
CA LYS A 61 -5.33 -25.91 -0.65
C LYS A 61 -4.41 -24.92 -1.39
N LEU A 62 -3.39 -24.42 -0.69
CA LEU A 62 -2.36 -23.54 -1.25
C LEU A 62 -1.18 -24.37 -1.80
N ASP A 63 -0.34 -23.74 -2.62
CA ASP A 63 0.95 -24.32 -3.01
C ASP A 63 1.97 -24.32 -1.85
N VAL A 64 3.12 -24.95 -2.07
CA VAL A 64 4.18 -25.13 -1.07
C VAL A 64 4.61 -23.82 -0.43
N PHE A 65 4.95 -22.82 -1.23
CA PHE A 65 5.48 -21.56 -0.72
C PHE A 65 4.41 -20.77 -0.02
N SER A 66 3.21 -20.73 -0.60
CA SER A 66 2.05 -20.12 0.02
C SER A 66 1.74 -20.72 1.40
N SER A 67 1.86 -22.04 1.54
CA SER A 67 1.72 -22.74 2.82
C SER A 67 2.85 -22.40 3.80
N ILE A 68 4.11 -22.26 3.35
CA ILE A 68 5.22 -21.87 4.23
C ILE A 68 5.01 -20.46 4.80
N PHE A 69 4.66 -19.50 3.97
CA PHE A 69 4.35 -18.13 4.44
C PHE A 69 3.16 -18.11 5.40
N LYS A 70 2.16 -18.96 5.20
CA LYS A 70 1.03 -19.10 6.13
C LYS A 70 1.44 -19.77 7.44
N LEU A 71 2.30 -20.78 7.41
CA LEU A 71 2.89 -21.36 8.62
C LEU A 71 3.67 -20.30 9.42
N GLN A 72 4.47 -19.47 8.75
CA GLN A 72 5.19 -18.36 9.37
C GLN A 72 4.26 -17.30 9.97
N HIS A 73 3.12 -17.02 9.32
CA HIS A 73 2.08 -16.16 9.86
C HIS A 73 1.57 -16.65 11.22
N TYR A 74 1.31 -17.96 11.35
CA TYR A 74 0.88 -18.58 12.60
C TYR A 74 2.03 -18.94 13.55
N GLY A 75 3.25 -18.44 13.29
CA GLY A 75 4.40 -18.56 14.19
C GLY A 75 5.14 -19.88 14.15
N PHE A 76 4.84 -20.77 13.19
CA PHE A 76 5.66 -21.96 12.97
C PHE A 76 7.02 -21.55 12.38
N PRO A 77 8.15 -22.11 12.88
CA PRO A 77 9.47 -21.76 12.36
C PRO A 77 9.65 -22.23 10.91
N THR A 78 10.05 -21.35 10.02
CA THR A 78 10.25 -21.65 8.59
C THR A 78 11.66 -21.29 8.15
N ARG A 79 12.08 -21.79 6.98
CA ARG A 79 13.32 -21.41 6.30
C ARG A 79 13.27 -20.06 5.58
N ILE A 80 12.16 -19.33 5.71
CA ILE A 80 11.98 -18.02 5.09
C ILE A 80 12.30 -16.93 6.11
N CYS A 81 13.09 -15.94 5.71
CA CYS A 81 13.19 -14.68 6.46
C CYS A 81 12.32 -13.61 5.82
N ASP A 82 11.51 -12.94 6.64
CA ASP A 82 10.66 -11.84 6.17
C ASP A 82 11.49 -10.67 5.63
N LEU A 83 11.05 -10.16 4.48
CA LEU A 83 11.43 -8.89 3.89
C LEU A 83 10.16 -8.03 3.74
N SER A 84 10.32 -6.73 3.65
CA SER A 84 9.22 -5.80 3.41
C SER A 84 9.54 -4.90 2.22
N ILE A 85 8.53 -4.56 1.43
CA ILE A 85 8.61 -3.48 0.44
C ILE A 85 8.59 -2.09 1.10
N SER A 86 8.27 -2.03 2.39
CA SER A 86 8.10 -0.80 3.15
C SER A 86 9.28 -0.55 4.10
N PRO A 87 10.05 0.54 3.92
CA PRO A 87 11.09 0.92 4.86
C PRO A 87 10.50 1.26 6.23
N LEU A 88 9.26 1.77 6.31
CA LEU A 88 8.61 2.07 7.60
C LEU A 88 8.17 0.81 8.36
N SER A 89 7.68 -0.21 7.67
CA SER A 89 7.40 -1.53 8.29
C SER A 89 8.70 -2.14 8.85
N SER A 90 9.79 -2.04 8.10
CA SER A 90 11.10 -2.50 8.56
C SER A 90 11.64 -1.71 9.75
N LEU A 91 11.44 -0.39 9.75
CA LEU A 91 11.79 0.44 10.90
C LEU A 91 10.99 0.05 12.14
N PHE A 92 9.69 -0.24 11.98
CA PHE A 92 8.84 -0.72 13.06
C PHE A 92 9.38 -2.03 13.68
N PHE A 93 9.75 -3.02 12.85
CA PHE A 93 10.35 -4.28 13.34
C PHE A 93 11.71 -4.09 14.03
N THR A 94 12.38 -2.97 13.77
CA THR A 94 13.66 -2.62 14.39
C THR A 94 13.51 -2.09 15.82
N ILE A 95 12.30 -1.71 16.23
CA ILE A 95 12.08 -1.03 17.52
C ILE A 95 10.96 -1.63 18.36
N GLU A 96 10.15 -2.55 17.81
CA GLU A 96 8.99 -3.08 18.54
C GLU A 96 9.36 -3.98 19.74
N ASP A 97 10.55 -4.61 19.70
CA ASP A 97 11.03 -5.44 20.79
C ASP A 97 11.60 -4.59 21.93
N ASN A 98 10.76 -4.32 22.93
CA ASN A 98 11.12 -3.55 24.12
C ASN A 98 12.30 -4.15 24.90
N SER A 99 12.56 -5.47 24.79
CA SER A 99 13.72 -6.11 25.42
C SER A 99 15.05 -5.65 24.81
N GLN A 100 15.02 -5.13 23.58
CA GLN A 100 16.17 -4.60 22.83
C GLN A 100 16.19 -3.07 22.79
N SER A 101 15.54 -2.40 23.75
CA SER A 101 15.51 -0.93 23.86
C SER A 101 16.90 -0.31 24.07
N ASN A 102 17.83 -1.05 24.69
CA ASN A 102 19.20 -0.58 24.96
C ASN A 102 20.23 -1.01 23.88
N SER A 103 19.79 -1.70 22.84
CA SER A 103 20.61 -2.16 21.73
C SER A 103 20.36 -1.29 20.50
N ASP A 104 21.37 -1.04 19.69
CA ASP A 104 21.17 -0.40 18.39
C ASP A 104 20.46 -1.38 17.45
N GLY A 105 19.48 -0.86 16.71
CA GLY A 105 18.78 -1.60 15.68
C GLY A 105 19.44 -1.49 14.30
N VAL A 106 18.95 -2.26 13.33
CA VAL A 106 19.41 -2.19 11.94
C VAL A 106 18.27 -2.45 10.96
N VAL A 107 18.26 -1.71 9.87
CA VAL A 107 17.48 -2.01 8.67
C VAL A 107 18.44 -2.38 7.54
N TYR A 108 18.27 -3.58 6.99
CA TYR A 108 19.02 -4.06 5.83
C TYR A 108 18.28 -3.72 4.54
N VAL A 109 19.04 -3.39 3.50
CA VAL A 109 18.52 -3.02 2.18
C VAL A 109 18.98 -4.05 1.15
N PHE A 110 18.04 -4.52 0.32
CA PHE A 110 18.26 -5.56 -0.69
C PHE A 110 17.71 -5.11 -2.04
N ASN A 111 18.51 -5.17 -3.11
CA ASN A 111 18.06 -4.85 -4.46
C ASN A 111 16.97 -5.83 -4.96
N LYS A 112 15.83 -5.30 -5.42
CA LYS A 112 14.73 -6.10 -6.00
C LYS A 112 15.09 -6.76 -7.32
N GLU A 113 16.07 -6.26 -8.06
CA GLU A 113 16.52 -6.86 -9.34
C GLU A 113 17.08 -8.29 -9.16
N LEU A 114 17.54 -8.62 -7.95
CA LEU A 114 18.00 -9.96 -7.59
C LEU A 114 16.84 -10.91 -7.24
N ALA A 115 15.61 -10.40 -7.18
CA ALA A 115 14.45 -11.18 -6.77
C ALA A 115 13.95 -12.05 -7.93
N ILE A 116 13.55 -13.27 -7.59
CA ILE A 116 13.00 -14.23 -8.56
C ILE A 116 11.51 -14.46 -8.30
N PRO A 117 10.70 -14.68 -9.35
CA PRO A 117 9.27 -14.96 -9.19
C PRO A 117 9.05 -16.36 -8.60
N PHE A 118 7.89 -16.57 -7.99
CA PHE A 118 7.47 -17.88 -7.49
C PHE A 118 7.42 -18.97 -8.56
N SER A 119 7.23 -18.59 -9.82
CA SER A 119 7.20 -19.49 -10.98
C SER A 119 8.58 -19.84 -11.54
N SER A 120 9.66 -19.30 -10.95
CA SER A 120 11.03 -19.62 -11.35
C SER A 120 11.34 -21.10 -11.15
N LYS A 121 12.25 -21.64 -11.97
CA LYS A 121 12.57 -23.07 -11.95
C LYS A 121 13.26 -23.47 -10.64
N GLU A 122 14.00 -22.54 -10.05
CA GLU A 122 14.66 -22.65 -8.75
C GLU A 122 13.63 -22.86 -7.63
N VAL A 123 12.60 -22.01 -7.57
CA VAL A 123 11.52 -22.12 -6.58
C VAL A 123 10.72 -23.42 -6.78
N VAL A 124 10.47 -23.82 -8.03
CA VAL A 124 9.83 -25.11 -8.34
C VAL A 124 10.67 -26.29 -7.85
N LEU A 125 11.99 -26.26 -8.04
CA LEU A 125 12.90 -27.30 -7.55
C LEU A 125 12.89 -27.36 -6.02
N PHE A 126 12.97 -26.22 -5.33
CA PHE A 126 12.83 -26.15 -3.86
C PHE A 126 11.51 -26.77 -3.39
N SER A 127 10.40 -26.47 -4.08
CA SER A 127 9.08 -27.03 -3.76
C SER A 127 9.10 -28.55 -3.77
N LYS A 128 9.75 -29.17 -4.77
CA LYS A 128 9.91 -30.63 -4.84
C LYS A 128 10.67 -31.19 -3.65
N VAL A 129 11.78 -30.54 -3.26
CA VAL A 129 12.60 -30.96 -2.11
C VAL A 129 11.82 -30.88 -0.81
N LEU A 130 11.14 -29.75 -0.58
CA LEU A 130 10.40 -29.47 0.66
C LEU A 130 9.20 -30.40 0.85
N LEU A 131 8.63 -30.91 -0.24
CA LEU A 131 7.48 -31.81 -0.20
C LEU A 131 7.82 -33.26 0.10
N LYS A 132 9.05 -33.70 -0.18
CA LYS A 132 9.42 -35.12 -0.10
C LYS A 132 10.63 -35.38 0.80
N ASN A 133 11.29 -34.32 1.28
CA ASN A 133 12.46 -34.39 2.15
C ASN A 133 13.54 -35.35 1.60
N TYR A 134 13.94 -35.13 0.34
CA TYR A 134 14.93 -35.98 -0.33
C TYR A 134 16.28 -35.94 0.43
N PRO A 135 16.88 -37.11 0.75
CA PRO A 135 18.11 -37.15 1.53
C PRO A 135 19.37 -36.81 0.71
N THR A 136 19.33 -37.03 -0.60
CA THR A 136 20.46 -36.84 -1.51
C THR A 136 20.00 -36.22 -2.83
N ILE A 137 20.94 -35.59 -3.55
CA ILE A 137 20.66 -35.02 -4.88
C ILE A 137 20.29 -36.12 -5.88
N ASP A 138 20.95 -37.27 -5.84
CA ASP A 138 20.66 -38.38 -6.77
C ASP A 138 19.24 -38.96 -6.60
N ALA A 139 18.64 -38.78 -5.42
CA ALA A 139 17.25 -39.18 -5.17
C ALA A 139 16.24 -38.20 -5.79
N LEU A 140 16.65 -36.96 -6.11
CA LEU A 140 15.85 -36.06 -6.94
C LEU A 140 15.93 -36.53 -8.39
N GLU A 141 14.95 -37.34 -8.79
CA GLU A 141 14.66 -37.62 -10.20
C GLU A 141 14.20 -36.31 -10.88
N ASP A 142 15.13 -35.53 -11.43
CA ASP A 142 14.86 -34.28 -12.17
C ASP A 142 15.46 -34.32 -13.58
N ASP A 143 14.58 -34.26 -14.59
CA ASP A 143 14.96 -34.34 -16.00
C ASP A 143 15.43 -32.99 -16.58
N ILE A 144 15.34 -31.90 -15.82
CA ILE A 144 15.57 -30.53 -16.29
C ILE A 144 16.99 -30.08 -15.95
N PHE A 145 17.46 -30.39 -14.74
CA PHE A 145 18.73 -29.92 -14.22
C PHE A 145 19.75 -31.04 -14.05
N SER A 146 20.99 -30.76 -14.43
CA SER A 146 22.11 -31.63 -14.06
C SER A 146 22.35 -31.61 -12.55
N LYS A 147 22.98 -32.66 -12.01
CA LYS A 147 23.34 -32.78 -10.59
C LYS A 147 24.07 -31.54 -10.04
N ASN A 148 25.03 -31.00 -10.80
CA ASN A 148 25.77 -29.80 -10.43
C ASN A 148 24.87 -28.55 -10.33
N GLN A 149 23.92 -28.40 -11.27
CA GLN A 149 22.96 -27.29 -11.23
C GLN A 149 21.99 -27.43 -10.05
N ILE A 150 21.53 -28.65 -9.75
CA ILE A 150 20.69 -28.90 -8.57
C ILE A 150 21.44 -28.51 -7.29
N GLN A 151 22.70 -28.92 -7.16
CA GLN A 151 23.53 -28.57 -6.02
C GLN A 151 23.68 -27.05 -5.87
N GLU A 152 23.98 -26.34 -6.97
CA GLU A 152 24.14 -24.89 -6.99
C GLU A 152 22.84 -24.18 -6.58
N ILE A 153 21.71 -24.61 -7.14
CA ILE A 153 20.40 -24.04 -6.85
C ILE A 153 20.04 -24.26 -5.39
N LEU A 154 20.03 -25.52 -4.93
CA LEU A 154 19.60 -25.85 -3.57
C LEU A 154 20.52 -25.25 -2.50
N SER A 155 21.81 -25.03 -2.80
CA SER A 155 22.75 -24.40 -1.87
C SER A 155 22.64 -22.87 -1.82
N SER A 156 21.84 -22.26 -2.67
CA SER A 156 21.73 -20.80 -2.80
C SER A 156 20.54 -20.23 -2.04
N ASN A 157 20.68 -18.96 -1.64
CA ASN A 157 19.59 -18.18 -1.05
C ASN A 157 18.90 -17.40 -2.17
N TYR A 158 17.58 -17.23 -2.06
CA TYR A 158 16.80 -16.53 -3.07
C TYR A 158 15.91 -15.47 -2.45
N ILE A 159 16.02 -14.25 -2.95
CA ILE A 159 15.05 -13.21 -2.67
C ILE A 159 13.80 -13.52 -3.50
N ILE A 160 12.66 -13.65 -2.85
CA ILE A 160 11.40 -13.90 -3.53
C ILE A 160 10.78 -12.57 -3.93
N GLN A 161 10.39 -12.46 -5.19
CA GLN A 161 9.71 -11.28 -5.71
C GLN A 161 8.37 -11.11 -5.00
N TYR A 162 8.14 -9.90 -4.50
CA TYR A 162 6.86 -9.51 -3.93
C TYR A 162 5.73 -9.71 -4.95
N ASP A 163 4.70 -10.45 -4.56
CA ASP A 163 3.48 -10.65 -5.33
C ASP A 163 2.26 -10.26 -4.46
N TYR A 164 1.52 -9.26 -4.95
CA TYR A 164 0.34 -8.75 -4.28
C TYR A 164 -0.81 -9.78 -4.28
N HIS A 165 -0.96 -10.58 -5.34
CA HIS A 165 -1.96 -11.65 -5.41
C HIS A 165 -1.70 -12.73 -4.36
N PHE A 166 -0.44 -13.05 -4.14
CA PHE A 166 -0.03 -13.97 -3.09
C PHE A 166 -0.34 -13.40 -1.69
N SER A 167 -0.08 -12.11 -1.49
CA SER A 167 -0.32 -11.42 -0.22
C SER A 167 -1.79 -11.49 0.22
N TYR A 168 -2.77 -11.59 -0.69
CA TYR A 168 -4.19 -11.76 -0.34
C TYR A 168 -4.51 -13.03 0.46
N THR A 169 -3.65 -14.06 0.39
CA THR A 169 -3.81 -15.27 1.21
C THR A 169 -3.44 -15.03 2.67
N ASN A 170 -2.82 -13.89 2.98
CA ASN A 170 -2.29 -13.52 4.28
C ASN A 170 -2.40 -12.00 4.52
N GLN A 171 -3.47 -11.57 5.21
CA GLN A 171 -3.70 -10.14 5.50
C GLN A 171 -2.51 -9.45 6.20
N ARG A 172 -1.77 -10.17 7.06
CA ARG A 172 -0.54 -9.65 7.69
C ARG A 172 0.54 -9.35 6.64
N ALA A 173 0.72 -10.21 5.64
CA ALA A 173 1.66 -9.93 4.55
C ALA A 173 1.28 -8.67 3.77
N ILE A 174 -0.02 -8.40 3.56
CA ILE A 174 -0.46 -7.15 2.93
C ILE A 174 -0.12 -5.94 3.81
N LEU A 175 -0.47 -5.99 5.10
CA LEU A 175 -0.25 -4.89 6.04
C LEU A 175 1.24 -4.61 6.29
N GLN A 176 2.09 -5.62 6.14
CA GLN A 176 3.54 -5.48 6.32
C GLN A 176 4.27 -5.23 4.99
N GLY A 177 3.59 -5.36 3.85
CA GLY A 177 4.24 -5.36 2.53
C GLY A 177 5.23 -6.53 2.39
N GLY A 178 4.88 -7.68 2.95
CA GLY A 178 5.78 -8.80 3.20
C GLY A 178 6.13 -9.62 1.95
N THR A 179 7.41 -9.89 1.78
CA THR A 179 7.96 -10.98 0.96
C THR A 179 9.02 -11.72 1.79
N GLY A 180 9.89 -12.53 1.21
CA GLY A 180 10.94 -13.17 1.98
C GLY A 180 12.16 -13.61 1.22
N ILE A 181 13.18 -14.01 1.98
CA ILE A 181 14.36 -14.71 1.50
C ILE A 181 14.17 -16.19 1.81
N LEU A 182 14.20 -17.01 0.78
CA LEU A 182 14.27 -18.46 0.89
C LEU A 182 15.72 -18.87 1.15
N PHE A 183 15.97 -19.51 2.29
CA PHE A 183 17.29 -20.04 2.60
C PHE A 183 17.51 -21.43 2.00
N GLY A 184 18.70 -21.59 1.43
CA GLY A 184 19.16 -22.84 0.85
C GLY A 184 19.44 -23.93 1.87
N PHE A 185 19.72 -25.11 1.33
CA PHE A 185 20.21 -26.30 2.02
C PHE A 185 21.74 -26.29 2.05
N ASP A 186 22.32 -27.18 2.86
CA ASP A 186 23.70 -27.59 2.68
C ASP A 186 23.73 -28.85 1.83
N CYS A 187 24.28 -28.75 0.61
CA CYS A 187 24.36 -29.84 -0.34
C CYS A 187 25.79 -30.43 -0.44
N SER A 188 26.59 -30.34 0.63
CA SER A 188 27.93 -30.90 0.66
C SER A 188 27.91 -32.42 0.47
N ASN A 189 28.82 -32.94 -0.39
CA ASN A 189 28.95 -34.38 -0.67
C ASN A 189 27.64 -35.05 -1.14
N ASP A 190 26.84 -34.36 -1.95
CA ASP A 190 25.55 -34.84 -2.49
C ASP A 190 24.44 -35.12 -1.46
N VAL A 191 24.68 -34.84 -0.18
CA VAL A 191 23.70 -34.96 0.90
C VAL A 191 22.96 -33.64 1.05
N ILE A 192 21.63 -33.68 1.11
CA ILE A 192 20.80 -32.50 1.32
C ILE A 192 20.53 -32.35 2.82
N SER A 193 21.24 -31.44 3.46
CA SER A 193 21.05 -31.08 4.87
C SER A 193 20.21 -29.82 5.00
N PRO A 194 19.29 -29.74 5.99
CA PRO A 194 18.27 -28.70 6.04
C PRO A 194 18.79 -27.30 6.40
N ILE A 195 20.00 -27.19 6.98
CA ILE A 195 20.61 -25.91 7.35
C ILE A 195 21.63 -25.53 6.27
N GLY A 196 21.36 -24.44 5.55
CA GLY A 196 22.28 -23.88 4.56
C GLY A 196 23.54 -23.26 5.17
N LYS A 197 24.60 -23.18 4.37
CA LYS A 197 25.91 -22.60 4.75
C LYS A 197 26.17 -21.21 4.17
N LYS A 198 25.46 -20.78 3.12
CA LYS A 198 25.69 -19.48 2.49
C LYS A 198 25.08 -18.36 3.33
N GLY A 199 25.92 -17.37 3.67
CA GLY A 199 25.48 -16.12 4.29
C GLY A 199 24.72 -15.21 3.33
N LEU A 200 24.30 -14.04 3.82
CA LEU A 200 23.55 -13.06 3.03
C LEU A 200 24.33 -11.81 2.63
N ASP A 201 25.60 -11.68 3.02
CA ASP A 201 26.39 -10.45 2.80
C ASP A 201 26.45 -10.01 1.33
N ALA A 202 26.42 -10.96 0.39
CA ALA A 202 26.42 -10.68 -1.04
C ALA A 202 25.10 -10.09 -1.58
N TYR A 203 24.00 -10.22 -0.83
CA TYR A 203 22.67 -9.73 -1.18
C TYR A 203 22.33 -8.40 -0.51
N ILE A 204 23.17 -7.95 0.45
CA ILE A 204 22.93 -6.76 1.26
C ILE A 204 23.73 -5.59 0.67
N ASP A 205 23.01 -4.63 0.09
CA ASP A 205 23.63 -3.41 -0.43
C ASP A 205 24.06 -2.50 0.72
N GLU A 206 23.19 -2.38 1.72
CA GLU A 206 23.38 -1.44 2.82
C GLU A 206 22.82 -1.90 4.17
N LYS A 207 23.51 -1.47 5.24
CA LYS A 207 23.06 -1.52 6.64
C LYS A 207 22.75 -0.11 7.13
N ILE A 208 21.49 0.15 7.47
CA ILE A 208 21.06 1.41 8.10
C ILE A 208 20.92 1.17 9.60
N ILE A 209 21.81 1.72 10.40
CA ILE A 209 21.82 1.57 11.86
C ILE A 209 20.85 2.57 12.49
N ILE A 210 20.03 2.06 13.41
CA ILE A 210 19.06 2.83 14.21
C ILE A 210 19.59 2.92 15.64
N PRO A 211 20.19 4.05 16.05
CA PRO A 211 20.69 4.21 17.42
C PRO A 211 19.60 3.98 18.46
N ARG A 212 19.95 3.33 19.56
CA ARG A 212 19.03 3.06 20.68
C ARG A 212 18.35 4.32 21.22
N ASP A 213 19.06 5.44 21.24
CA ASP A 213 18.63 6.69 21.89
C ASP A 213 17.42 7.33 21.17
N ILE A 214 17.25 7.07 19.87
CA ILE A 214 16.16 7.62 19.05
C ILE A 214 14.98 6.66 18.89
N LYS A 215 15.11 5.39 19.32
CA LYS A 215 14.05 4.37 19.14
C LYS A 215 12.71 4.80 19.73
N ARG A 216 12.72 5.49 20.89
CA ARG A 216 11.49 5.95 21.54
C ARG A 216 10.74 7.00 20.70
N GLU A 217 11.46 7.99 20.18
CA GLU A 217 10.90 9.02 19.29
C GLU A 217 10.31 8.39 18.03
N ILE A 218 11.06 7.50 17.38
CA ILE A 218 10.62 6.77 16.20
C ILE A 218 9.35 5.97 16.50
N SER A 219 9.29 5.29 17.64
CA SER A 219 8.12 4.50 18.06
C SER A 219 6.86 5.36 18.17
N ASP A 220 6.98 6.57 18.71
CA ASP A 220 5.87 7.50 18.86
C ASP A 220 5.43 8.10 17.51
N ARG A 221 6.37 8.33 16.58
CA ARG A 221 6.06 8.75 15.19
C ARG A 221 5.35 7.64 14.41
N LEU A 222 5.88 6.41 14.45
CA LEU A 222 5.30 5.25 13.78
C LEU A 222 3.90 4.91 14.29
N ARG A 223 3.66 5.00 15.61
CA ARG A 223 2.32 4.83 16.19
C ARG A 223 1.31 5.83 15.65
N LYS A 224 1.69 7.10 15.44
CA LYS A 224 0.81 8.12 14.84
C LYS A 224 0.46 7.82 13.39
N LEU A 225 1.37 7.20 12.65
CA LEU A 225 1.14 6.71 11.29
C LEU A 225 0.33 5.41 11.24
N GLY A 226 0.18 4.75 12.38
CA GLY A 226 -0.63 3.55 12.59
C GLY A 226 0.13 2.24 12.64
N PHE A 227 1.46 2.27 12.54
CA PHE A 227 2.33 1.10 12.77
C PHE A 227 2.27 0.68 14.24
N ILE A 228 1.33 -0.20 14.54
CA ILE A 228 1.04 -0.71 15.88
C ILE A 228 1.05 -2.23 15.80
N HIS A 229 1.59 -2.87 16.84
CA HIS A 229 1.74 -4.33 16.89
C HIS A 229 0.44 -5.08 16.57
N ASP A 230 -0.67 -4.74 17.24
CA ASP A 230 -1.96 -5.40 17.04
C ASP A 230 -2.49 -5.26 15.61
N VAL A 231 -2.24 -4.11 14.98
CA VAL A 231 -2.64 -3.86 13.59
C VAL A 231 -1.80 -4.68 12.63
N LEU A 232 -0.47 -4.68 12.81
CA LEU A 232 0.45 -5.35 11.89
C LEU A 232 0.50 -6.86 12.07
N TYR A 233 0.28 -7.40 13.28
CA TYR A 233 0.44 -8.82 13.58
C TYR A 233 -0.87 -9.58 13.77
N GLN A 234 -1.89 -8.95 14.37
CA GLN A 234 -3.00 -9.72 14.94
C GLN A 234 -4.33 -9.58 14.20
N VAL A 235 -4.39 -8.79 13.11
CA VAL A 235 -5.57 -8.55 12.25
C VAL A 235 -6.89 -9.05 12.89
N PHE A 236 -7.33 -8.35 13.93
CA PHE A 236 -8.58 -8.58 14.69
C PHE A 236 -8.77 -9.87 15.51
N GLU A 237 -7.74 -10.58 15.99
CA GLU A 237 -7.98 -11.71 16.90
C GLU A 237 -7.94 -11.39 18.41
N SER A 238 -7.21 -10.37 18.92
CA SER A 238 -7.33 -10.02 20.36
C SER A 238 -6.70 -8.69 20.81
N THR A 239 -7.57 -7.73 21.13
CA THR A 239 -7.54 -6.74 22.24
C THR A 239 -6.21 -6.27 22.87
N ASN A 240 -5.75 -5.08 22.47
CA ASN A 240 -5.31 -3.99 23.36
C ASN A 240 -5.77 -2.62 22.79
N THR A 241 -7.08 -2.43 22.74
CA THR A 241 -7.70 -1.19 22.25
C THR A 241 -7.81 -0.12 23.33
N THR A 242 -7.48 1.13 23.01
CA THR A 242 -7.67 2.25 23.94
C THR A 242 -9.09 2.80 23.88
N LYS A 243 -9.70 3.01 25.05
CA LYS A 243 -10.95 3.79 25.20
C LYS A 243 -10.70 5.30 25.19
N ASN A 244 -9.45 5.72 25.35
CA ASN A 244 -9.05 7.11 25.34
C ASN A 244 -8.73 7.53 23.90
N PHE A 245 -9.75 8.00 23.20
CA PHE A 245 -9.64 8.73 21.93
C PHE A 245 -10.63 9.90 21.95
N SER A 246 -10.36 10.93 21.14
CA SER A 246 -11.29 12.04 20.93
C SER A 246 -11.90 12.00 19.53
N LEU A 247 -13.14 12.49 19.42
CA LEU A 247 -13.81 12.73 18.15
C LEU A 247 -13.94 14.24 17.94
N THR A 248 -13.25 14.77 16.94
CA THR A 248 -13.30 16.18 16.58
C THR A 248 -14.23 16.36 15.40
N LYS A 249 -15.27 17.18 15.53
CA LYS A 249 -16.16 17.52 14.41
C LYS A 249 -15.42 18.42 13.44
N THR A 250 -15.27 17.99 12.20
CA THR A 250 -14.50 18.71 11.17
C THR A 250 -15.35 19.32 10.07
N LYS A 251 -16.50 18.71 9.77
CA LYS A 251 -17.48 19.24 8.81
C LYS A 251 -18.89 19.04 9.30
N PHE A 252 -19.74 20.05 9.07
CA PHE A 252 -21.14 19.99 9.48
C PHE A 252 -22.01 20.84 8.54
N ASP A 253 -22.75 20.16 7.67
CA ASP A 253 -23.67 20.79 6.72
C ASP A 253 -25.11 20.39 7.02
N ILE A 254 -26.01 21.36 6.90
CA ILE A 254 -27.45 21.14 7.00
C ILE A 254 -28.09 21.51 5.66
N HIS A 255 -28.93 20.61 5.16
CA HIS A 255 -29.77 20.88 4.00
C HIS A 255 -31.23 20.61 4.37
N ASP A 256 -32.04 21.65 4.33
CA ASP A 256 -33.49 21.49 4.44
C ASP A 256 -34.02 20.79 3.18
N LYS A 257 -34.71 19.68 3.38
CA LYS A 257 -35.43 18.93 2.34
C LYS A 257 -36.92 18.94 2.67
N TYR A 258 -37.74 18.66 1.68
CA TYR A 258 -39.17 18.47 1.92
C TYR A 258 -39.34 17.35 2.96
N GLU A 259 -40.00 17.67 4.08
CA GLU A 259 -40.32 16.79 5.22
C GLU A 259 -39.18 16.44 6.21
N PHE A 260 -37.91 16.74 5.92
CA PHE A 260 -36.81 16.44 6.85
C PHE A 260 -35.58 17.31 6.65
N ARG A 261 -34.73 17.35 7.68
CA ARG A 261 -33.39 17.95 7.60
C ARG A 261 -32.35 16.88 7.28
N LYS A 262 -31.64 17.04 6.17
CA LYS A 262 -30.45 16.24 5.88
C LYS A 262 -29.25 16.88 6.60
N ILE A 263 -28.61 16.12 7.49
CA ILE A 263 -27.41 16.54 8.22
C ILE A 263 -26.25 15.70 7.69
N LEU A 264 -25.18 16.36 7.28
CA LEU A 264 -23.91 15.72 6.94
C LEU A 264 -22.87 16.13 7.98
N ALA A 265 -22.31 15.16 8.70
CA ALA A 265 -21.39 15.41 9.79
C ALA A 265 -20.15 14.52 9.67
N ASN A 266 -18.97 15.14 9.60
CA ASN A 266 -17.71 14.41 9.58
C ASN A 266 -17.00 14.60 10.93
N TYR A 267 -16.49 13.50 11.48
CA TYR A 267 -15.71 13.50 12.70
C TYR A 267 -14.37 12.80 12.47
N GLN A 268 -13.32 13.48 12.88
CA GLN A 268 -11.97 12.93 12.92
C GLN A 268 -11.73 12.23 14.25
N ILE A 269 -11.28 10.98 14.21
CA ILE A 269 -10.79 10.27 15.40
C ILE A 269 -9.31 10.57 15.62
N SER A 270 -8.90 10.73 16.89
CA SER A 270 -7.52 11.11 17.21
C SER A 270 -6.51 9.96 17.19
N SER A 271 -6.98 8.72 17.09
CA SER A 271 -6.14 7.52 17.21
C SER A 271 -6.72 6.40 16.36
N ILE A 272 -5.84 5.69 15.66
CA ILE A 272 -6.19 4.48 14.89
C ILE A 272 -6.34 3.26 15.81
N ASN A 273 -5.70 3.27 16.97
CA ASN A 273 -5.98 2.32 18.04
C ASN A 273 -7.19 2.86 18.81
N PHE A 274 -8.37 2.28 18.62
CA PHE A 274 -9.58 2.70 19.31
C PHE A 274 -10.44 1.49 19.67
N ASP A 275 -11.12 1.59 20.80
CA ASP A 275 -12.09 0.58 21.22
C ASP A 275 -13.40 0.71 20.42
N LYS A 276 -13.80 -0.39 19.78
CA LYS A 276 -14.95 -0.41 18.88
C LYS A 276 -16.27 -0.18 19.62
N GLU A 277 -16.42 -0.75 20.81
CA GLU A 277 -17.62 -0.59 21.63
C GLU A 277 -17.76 0.84 22.15
N GLU A 278 -16.66 1.44 22.60
CA GLU A 278 -16.61 2.84 23.00
C GLU A 278 -16.96 3.76 21.82
N LEU A 279 -16.43 3.51 20.61
CA LEU A 279 -16.78 4.31 19.43
C LEU A 279 -18.28 4.23 19.10
N ILE A 280 -18.89 3.05 19.24
CA ILE A 280 -20.34 2.89 19.08
C ILE A 280 -21.12 3.75 20.10
N LYS A 281 -20.69 3.78 21.37
CA LYS A 281 -21.32 4.62 22.40
C LYS A 281 -21.21 6.11 22.07
N ARG A 282 -20.03 6.58 21.65
CA ARG A 282 -19.82 7.99 21.24
C ARG A 282 -20.68 8.38 20.04
N ILE A 283 -20.83 7.49 19.06
CA ILE A 283 -21.73 7.71 17.92
C ILE A 283 -23.18 7.86 18.41
N ALA A 284 -23.62 7.01 19.34
CA ALA A 284 -24.96 7.11 19.91
C ALA A 284 -25.20 8.44 20.64
N GLU A 285 -24.21 8.95 21.37
CA GLU A 285 -24.26 10.28 22.00
C GLU A 285 -24.38 11.40 20.98
N ILE A 286 -23.61 11.34 19.88
CA ILE A 286 -23.72 12.31 18.77
C ILE A 286 -25.13 12.32 18.20
N TYR A 287 -25.70 11.14 17.93
CA TYR A 287 -27.07 11.01 17.41
C TYR A 287 -28.10 11.58 18.38
N LYS A 288 -27.99 11.27 19.67
CA LYS A 288 -28.87 11.82 20.71
C LYS A 288 -28.85 13.35 20.70
N ASN A 289 -27.66 13.95 20.66
CA ASN A 289 -27.52 15.41 20.64
C ASN A 289 -28.08 16.04 19.35
N LEU A 290 -27.85 15.40 18.20
CA LEU A 290 -28.37 15.89 16.92
C LEU A 290 -29.91 15.79 16.83
N PHE A 291 -30.51 14.72 17.36
CA PHE A 291 -31.97 14.61 17.41
C PHE A 291 -32.60 15.62 18.37
N LEU A 292 -31.93 15.92 19.50
CA LEU A 292 -32.37 16.97 20.41
C LEU A 292 -32.34 18.35 19.74
N ALA A 293 -31.32 18.62 18.91
CA ALA A 293 -31.15 19.93 18.27
C ALA A 293 -32.00 20.11 17.00
N TYR A 294 -32.19 19.06 16.20
CA TYR A 294 -32.76 19.16 14.86
C TYR A 294 -34.03 18.33 14.64
N GLY A 295 -34.53 17.67 15.69
CA GLY A 295 -35.75 16.86 15.68
C GLY A 295 -35.50 15.42 15.27
N ALA A 296 -36.41 14.53 15.71
CA ALA A 296 -36.32 13.08 15.48
C ALA A 296 -36.39 12.66 13.99
N ASN A 297 -36.94 13.52 13.13
CA ASN A 297 -37.02 13.27 11.68
C ASN A 297 -35.74 13.64 10.92
N ALA A 298 -34.71 14.19 11.60
CA ALA A 298 -33.45 14.51 10.96
C ALA A 298 -32.78 13.24 10.38
N ARG A 299 -32.31 13.32 9.13
CA ARG A 299 -31.57 12.22 8.49
C ARG A 299 -30.09 12.56 8.50
N ILE A 300 -29.34 11.81 9.29
CA ILE A 300 -27.93 12.08 9.60
C ILE A 300 -27.04 11.12 8.81
N TRP A 301 -26.16 11.68 7.99
CA TRP A 301 -25.01 11.00 7.39
C TRP A 301 -23.77 11.37 8.20
N LEU A 302 -23.33 10.43 9.03
CA LEU A 302 -22.16 10.62 9.88
C LEU A 302 -21.01 9.77 9.32
N TYR A 303 -19.85 10.40 9.18
CA TYR A 303 -18.62 9.77 8.67
C TYR A 303 -17.52 9.90 9.72
N ILE A 304 -16.94 8.77 10.14
CA ILE A 304 -15.77 8.72 11.02
C ILE A 304 -14.53 8.38 10.20
N TYR A 305 -13.48 9.16 10.37
CA TYR A 305 -12.23 9.02 9.62
C TYR A 305 -11.03 9.39 10.50
N LEU A 306 -9.82 8.95 10.14
CA LEU A 306 -8.59 9.25 10.90
C LEU A 306 -7.89 10.50 10.37
N ASP A 307 -7.75 10.63 9.05
CA ASP A 307 -7.11 11.75 8.38
C ASP A 307 -7.78 12.13 7.05
N GLU A 308 -7.29 13.19 6.41
CA GLU A 308 -7.88 13.72 5.16
C GLU A 308 -7.82 12.72 3.99
N ASN A 309 -6.93 11.74 4.07
CA ASN A 309 -6.75 10.72 3.03
C ASN A 309 -7.96 9.77 3.05
N ASP A 310 -8.41 9.37 4.25
CA ASP A 310 -9.63 8.57 4.42
C ASP A 310 -10.88 9.28 3.82
N LEU A 311 -10.94 10.61 3.91
CA LEU A 311 -12.02 11.42 3.31
C LEU A 311 -11.97 11.38 1.78
N THR A 312 -10.78 11.63 1.22
CA THR A 312 -10.57 11.73 -0.23
C THR A 312 -10.82 10.38 -0.93
N GLU A 313 -10.40 9.28 -0.31
CA GLU A 313 -10.56 7.92 -0.84
C GLU A 313 -11.93 7.29 -0.54
N GLY A 314 -12.73 7.96 0.30
CA GLY A 314 -13.94 7.35 0.86
C GLY A 314 -13.66 6.10 1.71
N ASN A 315 -12.43 5.95 2.22
CA ASN A 315 -12.00 4.87 3.11
C ASN A 315 -12.32 5.21 4.56
N PHE A 316 -13.57 5.57 4.85
CA PHE A 316 -14.01 5.88 6.21
C PHE A 316 -13.83 4.66 7.13
N ILE A 317 -13.47 4.87 8.39
CA ILE A 317 -13.49 3.80 9.42
C ILE A 317 -14.89 3.20 9.49
N CYS A 318 -15.87 4.07 9.64
CA CYS A 318 -17.27 3.72 9.56
C CYS A 318 -18.11 4.92 9.13
N ARG A 319 -19.31 4.61 8.63
CA ARG A 319 -20.34 5.60 8.36
C ARG A 319 -21.68 5.12 8.86
N THR A 320 -22.61 6.04 9.04
CA THR A 320 -23.99 5.69 9.35
C THR A 320 -24.88 5.74 8.13
N GLU A 321 -25.81 4.80 8.06
CA GLU A 321 -26.83 4.71 7.02
C GLU A 321 -28.21 4.67 7.69
N TRP A 322 -29.13 5.50 7.19
CA TRP A 322 -30.51 5.54 7.68
C TRP A 322 -31.32 4.35 7.15
N ARG A 323 -32.25 3.84 7.96
CA ARG A 323 -33.23 2.81 7.57
C ARG A 323 -34.64 3.20 8.06
N GLN A 324 -35.69 2.64 7.44
CA GLN A 324 -37.07 2.92 7.83
C GLN A 324 -37.36 2.58 9.30
N ASP A 325 -36.85 1.44 9.78
CA ASP A 325 -37.16 0.92 11.12
C ASP A 325 -36.13 1.30 12.19
N CYS A 326 -35.05 2.00 11.81
CA CYS A 326 -33.94 2.29 12.70
C CYS A 326 -33.33 3.66 12.36
N PRO A 327 -33.12 4.56 13.35
CA PRO A 327 -32.61 5.90 13.09
C PRO A 327 -31.26 5.89 12.37
N TYR A 328 -30.44 4.85 12.60
CA TYR A 328 -29.22 4.58 11.85
C TYR A 328 -28.71 3.15 12.07
N THR A 329 -27.97 2.65 11.08
CA THR A 329 -27.09 1.49 11.21
C THR A 329 -25.65 1.92 10.97
N ILE A 330 -24.69 1.38 11.75
CA ILE A 330 -23.26 1.63 11.52
C ILE A 330 -22.75 0.64 10.48
N LYS A 331 -22.20 1.17 9.39
CA LYS A 331 -21.51 0.41 8.35
C LYS A 331 -20.00 0.59 8.51
N TRP A 332 -19.32 -0.49 8.87
CA TRP A 332 -17.87 -0.55 8.97
C TRP A 332 -17.26 -0.83 7.60
N THR A 333 -16.12 -0.20 7.32
CA THR A 333 -15.32 -0.56 6.15
C THR A 333 -14.51 -1.81 6.49
N LYS A 334 -14.86 -2.94 5.85
CA LYS A 334 -14.27 -4.26 6.15
C LYS A 334 -12.74 -4.27 5.99
N ASP A 335 -12.23 -3.61 4.97
CA ASP A 335 -10.81 -3.63 4.60
C ASP A 335 -10.10 -2.30 4.90
N TYR A 336 -10.57 -1.54 5.90
CA TYR A 336 -10.07 -0.20 6.20
C TYR A 336 -8.55 -0.14 6.33
N PHE A 337 -7.98 -1.02 7.17
CA PHE A 337 -6.54 -1.08 7.42
C PHE A 337 -5.79 -1.57 6.19
N THR A 338 -6.26 -2.61 5.53
CA THR A 338 -5.63 -3.13 4.31
C THR A 338 -5.51 -2.05 3.25
N ARG A 339 -6.57 -1.27 3.01
CA ARG A 339 -6.57 -0.14 2.08
C ARG A 339 -5.66 0.99 2.52
N ARG A 340 -5.60 1.26 3.82
CA ARG A 340 -4.72 2.31 4.37
C ARG A 340 -3.24 1.93 4.23
N PHE A 341 -2.92 0.70 4.61
CA PHE A 341 -1.55 0.19 4.58
C PHE A 341 -1.09 -0.18 3.18
N SER A 342 -1.97 -0.53 2.24
CA SER A 342 -1.55 -0.75 0.84
C SER A 342 -0.88 0.51 0.28
N TYR A 343 -1.47 1.69 0.46
CA TYR A 343 -0.85 2.95 0.06
C TYR A 343 0.46 3.24 0.81
N ILE A 344 0.48 3.02 2.13
CA ILE A 344 1.66 3.23 2.97
C ILE A 344 2.77 2.20 2.70
N ASN A 345 2.47 1.04 2.13
CA ASN A 345 3.45 -0.01 1.85
C ASN A 345 3.95 0.02 0.42
N GLU A 346 3.10 0.40 -0.53
CA GLU A 346 3.51 0.58 -1.92
C GLU A 346 4.64 1.60 -2.04
N GLN A 347 4.74 2.55 -1.09
CA GLN A 347 5.80 3.58 -0.94
C GLN A 347 6.50 3.90 -2.26
N ALA A 348 5.72 4.37 -3.22
CA ALA A 348 6.33 4.99 -4.38
C ALA A 348 7.10 6.22 -3.92
N SER A 349 8.35 6.32 -4.35
CA SER A 349 9.12 7.54 -4.11
C SER A 349 8.37 8.74 -4.69
N GLU A 350 8.45 9.89 -4.03
CA GLU A 350 7.96 11.18 -4.50
C GLU A 350 8.42 11.44 -5.94
N GLN A 351 9.70 11.20 -6.24
CA GLN A 351 10.26 11.36 -7.58
C GLN A 351 9.53 10.50 -8.63
N GLU A 352 9.27 9.23 -8.33
CA GLU A 352 8.51 8.34 -9.23
C GLU A 352 7.06 8.78 -9.40
N ILE A 353 6.40 9.28 -8.35
CA ILE A 353 5.04 9.81 -8.43
C ILE A 353 5.03 11.05 -9.34
N ILE A 354 5.96 11.97 -9.12
CA ILE A 354 6.16 13.17 -9.94
C ILE A 354 6.37 12.77 -11.39
N ARG A 355 7.29 11.83 -11.64
CA ARG A 355 7.62 11.32 -12.97
C ARG A 355 6.40 10.71 -13.66
N LYS A 356 5.69 9.79 -12.99
CA LYS A 356 4.49 9.14 -13.54
C LYS A 356 3.39 10.15 -13.87
N PHE A 357 3.09 11.09 -12.97
CA PHE A 357 2.09 12.12 -13.27
C PHE A 357 2.57 13.06 -14.38
N SER A 358 3.83 13.45 -14.39
CA SER A 358 4.41 14.31 -15.44
C SER A 358 4.34 13.65 -16.82
N ASP A 359 4.64 12.35 -16.92
CA ASP A 359 4.49 11.57 -18.15
C ASP A 359 3.04 11.59 -18.65
N LEU A 360 2.06 11.46 -17.75
CA LEU A 360 0.63 11.53 -18.09
C LEU A 360 0.19 12.95 -18.45
N ILE A 361 0.69 13.97 -17.78
CA ILE A 361 0.41 15.39 -18.06
C ILE A 361 0.93 15.76 -19.45
N HIS A 362 2.19 15.44 -19.75
CA HIS A 362 2.78 15.62 -21.08
C HIS A 362 2.01 14.88 -22.17
N LEU A 363 1.40 13.74 -21.83
CA LEU A 363 0.54 13.01 -22.74
C LEU A 363 -0.80 13.75 -22.98
N ILE A 364 -1.40 14.44 -22.02
CA ILE A 364 -2.73 15.07 -22.22
C ILE A 364 -2.68 16.56 -22.59
N ASP A 365 -1.58 17.26 -22.29
CA ASP A 365 -1.43 18.69 -22.58
C ASP A 365 -1.71 19.05 -24.05
N PRO A 366 -1.24 18.28 -25.07
CA PRO A 366 -1.58 18.56 -26.47
C PRO A 366 -3.09 18.55 -26.75
N ALA A 367 -3.87 17.74 -26.03
CA ALA A 367 -5.32 17.71 -26.19
C ALA A 367 -5.95 19.01 -25.65
N PHE A 368 -5.56 19.40 -24.43
CA PHE A 368 -6.10 20.58 -23.79
C PHE A 368 -5.68 21.87 -24.50
N ASP A 369 -4.40 21.99 -24.87
CA ASP A 369 -3.86 23.18 -25.52
C ASP A 369 -4.52 23.40 -26.90
N ASP A 370 -4.66 22.35 -27.71
CA ASP A 370 -5.32 22.43 -29.01
C ASP A 370 -6.80 22.81 -28.88
N ILE A 371 -7.54 22.18 -27.96
CA ILE A 371 -8.97 22.50 -27.74
C ILE A 371 -9.13 23.93 -27.21
N SER A 372 -8.31 24.34 -26.25
CA SER A 372 -8.32 25.70 -25.70
C SER A 372 -7.98 26.73 -26.77
N HIS A 373 -7.04 26.44 -27.68
CA HIS A 373 -6.70 27.30 -28.81
C HIS A 373 -7.88 27.42 -29.79
N PHE A 374 -8.53 26.31 -30.14
CA PHE A 374 -9.74 26.29 -30.97
C PHE A 374 -10.84 27.20 -30.39
N VAL A 375 -11.13 27.04 -29.10
CA VAL A 375 -12.17 27.82 -28.41
C VAL A 375 -11.80 29.30 -28.34
N SER A 376 -10.52 29.62 -28.13
CA SER A 376 -10.05 31.02 -28.01
C SER A 376 -10.11 31.80 -29.34
N ASN A 377 -10.04 31.12 -30.49
CA ASN A 377 -10.03 31.76 -31.80
C ASN A 377 -11.42 32.24 -32.26
N ASN A 378 -12.52 31.91 -31.55
CA ASN A 378 -13.92 32.30 -31.80
C ASN A 378 -14.50 32.03 -33.22
N ILE A 379 -13.69 31.60 -34.17
CA ILE A 379 -14.05 31.31 -35.56
C ILE A 379 -13.77 29.83 -35.80
N TYR A 380 -14.63 28.95 -35.28
CA TYR A 380 -14.55 27.50 -35.49
C TYR A 380 -15.93 26.90 -35.75
N SER A 381 -15.95 25.83 -36.56
CA SER A 381 -17.12 24.95 -36.68
C SER A 381 -17.17 23.99 -35.49
N ILE A 382 -18.37 23.75 -34.95
CA ILE A 382 -18.55 22.72 -33.92
C ILE A 382 -18.13 21.35 -34.43
N GLU A 383 -18.35 21.05 -35.71
CA GLU A 383 -17.95 19.78 -36.30
C GLU A 383 -16.42 19.57 -36.26
N ASP A 384 -15.65 20.61 -36.59
CA ASP A 384 -14.18 20.56 -36.53
C ASP A 384 -13.68 20.40 -35.10
N LEU A 385 -14.28 21.13 -34.15
CA LEU A 385 -13.96 21.00 -32.73
C LEU A 385 -14.23 19.59 -32.22
N ILE A 386 -15.39 19.01 -32.56
CA ILE A 386 -15.76 17.66 -32.14
C ILE A 386 -14.85 16.61 -32.77
N ASN A 387 -14.50 16.74 -34.05
CA ASN A 387 -13.53 15.86 -34.70
C ASN A 387 -12.16 15.90 -34.00
N LYS A 388 -11.72 17.10 -33.61
CA LYS A 388 -10.49 17.29 -32.84
C LYS A 388 -10.58 16.64 -31.45
N ILE A 389 -11.66 16.89 -30.70
CA ILE A 389 -11.94 16.27 -29.40
C ILE A 389 -11.93 14.72 -29.50
N GLN A 390 -12.61 14.19 -30.51
CA GLN A 390 -12.71 12.75 -30.76
C GLN A 390 -11.33 12.13 -31.02
N SER A 391 -10.42 12.85 -31.69
CA SER A 391 -9.06 12.37 -31.96
C SER A 391 -8.24 12.11 -30.69
N TYR A 392 -8.45 12.90 -29.63
CA TYR A 392 -7.74 12.76 -28.36
C TYR A 392 -8.38 11.79 -27.37
N LYS A 393 -9.62 11.36 -27.62
CA LYS A 393 -10.40 10.53 -26.68
C LYS A 393 -9.62 9.30 -26.18
N LYS A 394 -9.01 8.54 -27.09
CA LYS A 394 -8.28 7.32 -26.72
C LYS A 394 -7.07 7.63 -25.81
N GLN A 395 -6.34 8.68 -26.14
CA GLN A 395 -5.12 9.09 -25.43
C GLN A 395 -5.43 9.59 -24.02
N VAL A 396 -6.39 10.52 -23.90
CA VAL A 396 -6.81 11.07 -22.59
C VAL A 396 -7.43 10.01 -21.72
N LYS A 397 -8.27 9.13 -22.29
CA LYS A 397 -8.89 8.04 -21.54
C LYS A 397 -7.85 7.03 -21.01
N MET A 398 -6.83 6.71 -21.82
CA MET A 398 -5.70 5.89 -21.36
C MET A 398 -4.93 6.57 -20.22
N ALA A 399 -4.68 7.88 -20.33
CA ALA A 399 -3.99 8.63 -19.29
C ALA A 399 -4.81 8.66 -17.98
N SER A 400 -6.11 8.89 -18.09
CA SER A 400 -7.04 8.89 -16.96
C SER A 400 -7.05 7.55 -16.24
N PHE A 401 -7.17 6.43 -16.97
CA PHE A 401 -7.10 5.10 -16.37
C PHE A 401 -5.77 4.85 -15.67
N ARG A 402 -4.64 5.20 -16.32
CA ARG A 402 -3.32 5.04 -15.70
C ARG A 402 -3.13 5.90 -14.45
N SER A 403 -3.77 7.07 -14.39
CA SER A 403 -3.72 7.96 -13.23
C SER A 403 -4.43 7.37 -12.01
N ASP A 404 -5.41 6.49 -12.22
CA ASP A 404 -6.11 5.78 -11.14
C ASP A 404 -5.19 4.77 -10.43
N ASP A 405 -4.17 4.27 -11.14
CA ASP A 405 -3.20 3.29 -10.64
C ASP A 405 -1.93 3.94 -10.03
N ILE A 406 -1.83 5.27 -10.01
CA ILE A 406 -0.67 5.95 -9.41
C ILE A 406 -0.90 6.07 -7.89
N PRO A 407 0.01 5.54 -7.05
CA PRO A 407 -0.07 5.73 -5.61
C PRO A 407 0.09 7.21 -5.26
N LYS A 408 -0.70 7.70 -4.31
CA LYS A 408 -0.75 9.12 -3.96
C LYS A 408 0.46 9.62 -3.15
N GLY A 409 1.30 8.70 -2.66
CA GLY A 409 2.53 8.99 -1.91
C GLY A 409 2.28 9.34 -0.45
N ASN A 410 3.13 10.21 0.11
CA ASN A 410 2.97 10.77 1.46
C ASN A 410 2.15 12.07 1.43
N CYS A 411 1.90 12.67 2.60
CA CYS A 411 1.11 13.90 2.71
C CYS A 411 1.71 15.11 1.97
N ASP A 412 3.03 15.12 1.74
CA ASP A 412 3.72 16.23 1.08
C ASP A 412 3.49 16.19 -0.43
N ILE A 413 3.63 15.01 -1.05
CA ILE A 413 3.38 14.83 -2.49
C ILE A 413 1.90 14.68 -2.82
N GLU A 414 1.05 14.32 -1.86
CA GLU A 414 -0.38 14.09 -2.08
C GLU A 414 -1.10 15.34 -2.63
N LYS A 415 -0.70 16.56 -2.23
CA LYS A 415 -1.26 17.79 -2.79
C LYS A 415 -1.00 17.90 -4.29
N PHE A 416 0.22 17.57 -4.71
CA PHE A 416 0.59 17.49 -6.12
C PHE A 416 -0.18 16.38 -6.82
N SER A 417 -0.19 15.16 -6.28
CA SER A 417 -0.91 14.00 -6.84
C SER A 417 -2.39 14.31 -7.05
N ASN A 418 -3.05 14.92 -6.06
CA ASN A 418 -4.46 15.29 -6.15
C ASN A 418 -4.70 16.42 -7.17
N ALA A 419 -3.81 17.40 -7.28
CA ALA A 419 -3.92 18.44 -8.30
C ALA A 419 -3.70 17.90 -9.73
N ALA A 420 -2.70 17.03 -9.91
CA ALA A 420 -2.41 16.38 -11.18
C ALA A 420 -3.57 15.49 -11.63
N TYR A 421 -4.07 14.65 -10.71
CA TYR A 421 -5.23 13.81 -10.94
C TYR A 421 -6.47 14.64 -11.29
N ALA A 422 -6.76 15.73 -10.56
CA ALA A 422 -7.90 16.60 -10.83
C ALA A 422 -7.81 17.21 -12.24
N TYR A 423 -6.63 17.67 -12.66
CA TYR A 423 -6.42 18.18 -14.01
C TYR A 423 -6.69 17.12 -15.08
N ILE A 424 -6.15 15.89 -14.91
CA ILE A 424 -6.39 14.78 -15.84
C ILE A 424 -7.89 14.47 -15.96
N LYS A 425 -8.61 14.41 -14.83
CA LYS A 425 -10.05 14.15 -14.82
C LYS A 425 -10.87 15.30 -15.41
N ASP A 426 -10.47 16.55 -15.25
CA ASP A 426 -11.14 17.68 -15.91
C ASP A 426 -10.97 17.63 -17.44
N VAL A 427 -9.78 17.26 -17.95
CA VAL A 427 -9.57 17.09 -19.40
C VAL A 427 -10.36 15.90 -19.94
N GLU A 428 -10.43 14.78 -19.21
CA GLU A 428 -11.31 13.66 -19.57
C GLU A 428 -12.79 14.09 -19.60
N ARG A 429 -13.25 14.80 -18.56
CA ARG A 429 -14.61 15.33 -18.48
C ARG A 429 -14.93 16.23 -19.66
N LEU A 430 -14.00 17.11 -20.02
CA LEU A 430 -14.14 17.98 -21.18
C LEU A 430 -14.41 17.19 -22.46
N ILE A 431 -13.66 16.11 -22.69
CA ILE A 431 -13.84 15.28 -23.88
C ILE A 431 -15.15 14.50 -23.82
N ASP A 432 -15.39 13.78 -22.71
CA ASP A 432 -16.52 12.86 -22.60
C ASP A 432 -17.86 13.60 -22.60
N GLU A 433 -17.97 14.75 -21.93
CA GLU A 433 -19.20 15.54 -21.93
C GLU A 433 -19.47 16.18 -23.30
N MET A 434 -18.46 16.72 -23.98
CA MET A 434 -18.64 17.28 -25.31
C MET A 434 -19.12 16.22 -26.30
N LEU A 435 -18.51 15.03 -26.31
CA LEU A 435 -18.94 13.93 -27.16
C LEU A 435 -20.35 13.42 -26.79
N LEU A 436 -20.67 13.36 -25.49
CA LEU A 436 -22.00 12.95 -25.02
C LEU A 436 -23.07 13.92 -25.48
N TYR A 437 -22.91 15.21 -25.25
CA TYR A 437 -23.92 16.21 -25.60
C TYR A 437 -24.05 16.38 -27.11
N THR A 438 -22.97 16.24 -27.88
CA THR A 438 -23.07 16.17 -29.34
C THR A 438 -23.86 14.93 -29.78
N SER A 439 -23.63 13.76 -29.18
CA SER A 439 -24.39 12.55 -29.52
C SER A 439 -25.88 12.62 -29.21
N ARG A 440 -26.28 13.50 -28.28
CA ARG A 440 -27.68 13.78 -27.92
C ARG A 440 -28.37 14.77 -28.86
N GLY A 441 -27.63 15.39 -29.79
CA GLY A 441 -28.16 16.40 -30.70
C GLY A 441 -28.45 17.73 -30.02
N GLU A 442 -27.69 18.09 -28.97
CA GLU A 442 -27.83 19.37 -28.29
C GLU A 442 -27.53 20.55 -29.24
N LYS A 443 -28.12 21.71 -28.95
CA LYS A 443 -27.98 22.91 -29.80
C LYS A 443 -26.53 23.41 -29.82
N GLU A 444 -26.08 23.89 -30.97
CA GLU A 444 -24.73 24.48 -31.14
C GLU A 444 -24.41 25.58 -30.12
N GLN A 445 -25.37 26.47 -29.81
CA GLN A 445 -25.18 27.52 -28.81
C GLN A 445 -24.88 26.95 -27.42
N PHE A 446 -25.53 25.84 -27.06
CA PHE A 446 -25.27 25.16 -25.80
C PHE A 446 -23.88 24.52 -25.80
N LEU A 447 -23.49 23.84 -26.89
CA LEU A 447 -22.18 23.21 -27.01
C LEU A 447 -21.02 24.23 -26.94
N LYS A 448 -21.18 25.41 -27.58
CA LYS A 448 -20.21 26.51 -27.49
C LYS A 448 -20.07 27.05 -26.07
N TYR A 449 -21.19 27.31 -25.40
CA TYR A 449 -21.17 27.72 -24.00
C TYR A 449 -20.54 26.65 -23.10
N TRP A 450 -20.89 25.38 -23.32
CA TRP A 450 -20.45 24.29 -22.45
C TRP A 450 -18.95 24.02 -22.57
N VAL A 451 -18.40 24.03 -23.79
CA VAL A 451 -16.96 23.87 -23.97
C VAL A 451 -16.18 25.01 -23.32
N GLU A 452 -16.68 26.26 -23.34
CA GLU A 452 -16.05 27.38 -22.63
C GLU A 452 -16.01 27.17 -21.12
N VAL A 453 -17.09 26.65 -20.53
CA VAL A 453 -17.17 26.29 -19.11
C VAL A 453 -16.14 25.21 -18.77
N LEU A 454 -16.09 24.14 -19.57
CA LEU A 454 -15.18 23.02 -19.37
C LEU A 454 -13.71 23.44 -19.52
N VAL A 455 -13.39 24.24 -20.54
CA VAL A 455 -12.04 24.80 -20.73
C VAL A 455 -11.65 25.67 -19.54
N LYS A 456 -12.57 26.48 -19.01
CA LYS A 456 -12.30 27.30 -17.82
C LYS A 456 -12.02 26.46 -16.58
N ASP A 457 -12.71 25.34 -16.39
CA ASP A 457 -12.44 24.44 -15.28
C ASP A 457 -11.08 23.74 -15.44
N CYS A 458 -10.73 23.27 -16.65
CA CYS A 458 -9.41 22.73 -16.96
C CYS A 458 -8.29 23.76 -16.70
N LYS A 459 -8.48 25.03 -17.07
CA LYS A 459 -7.52 26.11 -16.76
C LYS A 459 -7.30 26.26 -15.26
N LYS A 460 -8.37 26.23 -14.46
CA LYS A 460 -8.25 26.33 -12.99
C LYS A 460 -7.50 25.14 -12.39
N SER A 461 -7.74 23.92 -12.86
CA SER A 461 -7.03 22.74 -12.35
C SER A 461 -5.57 22.73 -12.80
N LYS A 462 -5.27 23.14 -14.04
CA LYS A 462 -3.88 23.36 -14.53
C LYS A 462 -3.14 24.41 -13.72
N GLU A 463 -3.75 25.59 -13.48
CA GLU A 463 -3.16 26.64 -12.64
C GLU A 463 -2.91 26.18 -11.19
N ARG A 464 -3.77 25.32 -10.64
CA ARG A 464 -3.57 24.74 -9.30
C ARG A 464 -2.37 23.79 -9.29
N LEU A 465 -2.24 22.96 -10.32
CA LEU A 465 -1.13 22.05 -10.49
C LEU A 465 0.20 22.81 -10.65
N GLU A 466 0.25 23.85 -11.48
CA GLU A 466 1.44 24.69 -11.71
C GLU A 466 1.90 25.43 -10.45
N LYS A 467 0.99 25.71 -9.51
CA LYS A 467 1.31 26.33 -8.21
C LYS A 467 1.89 25.35 -7.20
N MET A 468 1.88 24.04 -7.47
CA MET A 468 2.52 23.08 -6.59
C MET A 468 4.02 23.25 -6.75
N GLU A 469 4.71 23.72 -5.70
CA GLU A 469 6.17 23.78 -5.63
C GLU A 469 6.74 22.36 -5.55
N VAL A 470 6.67 21.64 -6.65
CA VAL A 470 7.46 20.43 -6.82
C VAL A 470 8.73 20.87 -7.53
N LYS A 471 9.85 20.77 -6.83
CA LYS A 471 11.16 20.95 -7.45
C LYS A 471 11.31 19.85 -8.51
N PHE A 472 11.02 20.19 -9.76
CA PHE A 472 11.55 19.49 -10.91
C PHE A 472 13.07 19.71 -10.86
N GLU A 473 13.79 18.94 -10.04
CA GLU A 473 15.18 18.69 -10.37
C GLU A 473 15.13 17.98 -11.71
N THR A 474 15.51 18.73 -12.73
CA THR A 474 15.57 18.31 -14.12
C THR A 474 16.51 17.12 -14.15
N LEU A 475 15.95 15.95 -14.50
CA LEU A 475 16.70 14.72 -14.77
C LEU A 475 17.81 14.96 -15.79
#